data_AF-W4S2B2-F1
#
_entry.id   AF-W4S2B2-F1
#
_cell.length_a   1.000
_cell.length_b   1.000
_cell.length_c   1.000
_cell.angle_alpha   90.00
_cell.angle_beta   90.00
_cell.angle_gamma   90.00
#
_symmetry.space_group_name_H-M   'P 1'
#
loop_
_entity.id
_entity.type
_entity.pdbx_description
1 polymer ?
#
loop_
_entity_poly.entity_id
_entity_poly.type
_entity_poly.pdbx_seq_one_letter_code
_entity_poly.pdbx_strand_id
1 'polypeptide(L)' 'MTDLLASTLEHLEQLVSFDTRNPPRAIAAEGGIFDYLRAQLPGFQVEVIDHGAGAVS' A
#
# COMPACT_ATOMS: atom_id res chain seq x y z
N MET A 1 2.61 21.92 13.12
CA MET A 1 2.28 20.59 12.57
C MET A 1 2.71 19.58 13.62
N THR A 2 1.85 18.63 14.00
CA THR A 2 2.25 17.59 14.96
C THR A 2 3.05 16.50 14.25
N ASP A 3 3.92 15.80 14.96
CA ASP A 3 4.75 14.74 14.37
C ASP A 3 3.89 13.62 13.77
N LEU A 4 2.83 13.22 14.48
CA LEU A 4 1.88 12.22 13.99
C LEU A 4 1.20 12.66 12.68
N LEU A 5 0.85 13.94 12.55
CA LEU A 5 0.26 14.47 11.31
C LEU A 5 1.29 14.51 10.19
N ALA A 6 2.53 14.92 10.49
CA ALA A 6 3.61 14.96 9.50
C ALA A 6 3.88 13.57 8.92
N SER A 7 4.09 12.55 9.77
CA SER A 7 4.29 11.17 9.30
C SER A 7 3.09 10.62 8.55
N THR A 8 1.86 10.96 8.96
CA THR A 8 0.65 10.57 8.24
C THR A 8 0.64 11.13 6.81
N LEU A 9 1.02 12.40 6.64
CA LEU A 9 1.06 13.04 5.33
C LEU A 9 2.18 12.47 4.45
N GLU A 10 3.35 12.14 5.01
CA GLU A 10 4.44 11.47 4.30
C GLU A 10 4.02 10.10 3.76
N HIS A 11 3.33 9.29 4.59
CA HIS A 11 2.77 8.02 4.13
C HIS A 11 1.68 8.23 3.08
N LEU A 12 0.78 9.20 3.29
CA LEU A 12 -0.31 9.48 2.36
C LEU A 12 0.21 9.89 0.98
N GLU A 13 1.28 10.69 0.91
CA GLU A 13 1.91 11.08 -0.36
C GLU A 13 2.39 9.85 -1.14
N GLN A 14 3.09 8.92 -0.48
CA GLN A 14 3.53 7.68 -1.12
C GLN A 14 2.33 6.82 -1.54
N LEU A 15 1.34 6.65 -0.66
CA LEU A 15 0.15 5.84 -0.93
C LEU A 15 -0.66 6.35 -2.14
N VAL A 16 -0.83 7.67 -2.26
CA VAL A 16 -1.55 8.30 -3.37
C VAL A 16 -0.77 8.22 -4.69
N SER A 17 0.57 8.07 -4.63
CA SER A 17 1.39 7.94 -5.83
C SER A 17 1.22 6.59 -6.56
N PHE A 18 0.68 5.56 -5.88
CA PHE A 18 0.39 4.26 -6.50
C PHE A 18 -0.93 4.30 -7.27
N ASP A 19 -0.92 3.86 -8.54
CA ASP A 19 -2.15 3.72 -9.31
C ASP A 19 -2.96 2.51 -8.85
N THR A 20 -3.91 2.74 -7.95
CA THR A 20 -4.84 1.73 -7.45
C THR A 20 -6.27 1.95 -7.93
N ARG A 21 -6.46 2.62 -9.09
CA ARG A 21 -7.80 2.86 -9.65
C ARG A 21 -8.53 1.55 -9.94
N ASN A 22 -9.82 1.54 -9.66
CA ASN A 22 -10.70 0.40 -9.89
C ASN A 22 -12.04 0.91 -10.44
N PRO A 23 -12.35 0.76 -11.74
CA PRO A 23 -11.59 0.06 -12.80
C PRO A 23 -10.28 0.78 -13.26
N PRO A 24 -9.31 0.08 -13.92
CA PRO A 24 -9.36 -1.31 -14.34
C PRO A 24 -8.91 -2.31 -13.26
N ARG A 25 -8.53 -1.84 -12.06
CA ARG A 25 -8.00 -2.68 -10.98
C ARG A 25 -6.71 -3.40 -11.39
N ALA A 26 -5.78 -2.66 -11.99
CA ALA A 26 -4.48 -3.18 -12.41
C ALA A 26 -3.49 -3.19 -11.23
N ILE A 27 -3.83 -3.90 -10.16
CA ILE A 27 -3.06 -3.95 -8.91
C ILE A 27 -2.34 -5.29 -8.83
N ALA A 28 -1.02 -5.29 -8.62
CA ALA A 28 -0.21 -6.49 -8.46
C ALA A 28 0.04 -6.79 -6.96
N ALA A 29 0.23 -8.07 -6.62
CA ALA A 29 0.58 -8.50 -5.27
C ALA A 29 2.07 -8.33 -4.92
N GLU A 30 2.92 -8.22 -5.93
CA GLU A 30 4.35 -7.94 -5.82
C GLU A 30 4.63 -6.51 -6.30
N GLY A 31 5.53 -5.81 -5.63
CA GLY A 31 5.83 -4.41 -5.91
C GLY A 31 4.73 -3.44 -5.46
N GLY A 32 4.84 -2.20 -5.93
CA GLY A 32 3.83 -1.17 -5.74
C GLY A 32 3.41 -0.95 -4.28
N ILE A 33 2.11 -0.78 -4.06
CA ILE A 33 1.54 -0.39 -2.77
C ILE A 33 1.71 -1.46 -1.68
N PHE A 34 1.65 -2.75 -2.00
CA PHE A 34 1.73 -3.82 -1.00
C PHE A 34 3.15 -4.02 -0.48
N ASP A 35 4.18 -3.86 -1.32
CA ASP A 35 5.57 -3.88 -0.87
C ASP A 35 5.91 -2.67 0.01
N TYR A 36 5.34 -1.49 -0.31
CA TYR A 36 5.45 -0.32 0.56
C TYR A 36 4.85 -0.60 1.95
N LEU A 37 3.63 -1.15 2.02
CA LEU A 37 2.99 -1.47 3.29
C LEU A 37 3.79 -2.49 4.10
N ARG A 38 4.30 -3.55 3.47
CA ARG A 38 5.18 -4.53 4.14
C ARG A 38 6.40 -3.88 4.79
N ALA A 39 7.02 -2.91 4.11
CA ALA A 39 8.17 -2.20 4.64
C ALA A 39 7.84 -1.25 5.81
N GLN A 40 6.59 -0.76 5.91
CA GLN A 40 6.15 0.21 6.91
C GLN A 40 5.40 -0.41 8.11
N LEU A 41 5.37 -1.74 8.24
CA LEU A 41 4.70 -2.46 9.33
C LEU A 41 5.71 -3.20 10.24
N PRO A 42 6.62 -2.49 10.93
CA PRO A 42 7.59 -3.12 11.80
C PRO A 42 6.90 -3.86 12.96
N GLY A 43 7.35 -5.09 13.21
CA GLY A 43 6.81 -5.94 14.29
C GLY A 43 5.55 -6.73 13.93
N PHE A 44 5.03 -6.60 12.71
CA PHE A 44 3.92 -7.40 12.22
C PHE A 44 4.39 -8.61 11.41
N GLN A 45 3.62 -9.70 11.47
CA GLN A 45 3.67 -10.75 10.45
C GLN A 45 2.66 -10.37 9.37
N VAL A 46 3.12 -10.20 8.13
CA VAL A 46 2.30 -9.74 7.01
C VAL A 46 2.22 -10.83 5.95
N GLU A 47 1.00 -11.18 5.57
CA GLU A 47 0.69 -12.01 4.42
C GLU A 47 0.06 -11.14 3.33
N VAL A 48 0.37 -11.39 2.06
CA VAL A 48 -0.33 -10.78 0.93
C VAL A 48 -0.81 -11.90 0.03
N ILE A 49 -2.10 -11.88 -0.28
CA ILE A 49 -2.81 -12.92 -1.02
C ILE A 49 -3.32 -12.31 -2.33
N ASP A 50 -2.90 -12.90 -3.45
CA ASP A 50 -3.44 -12.57 -4.77
C ASP A 50 -4.69 -13.43 -5.04
N HIS A 51 -5.86 -12.79 -5.09
CA HIS A 51 -7.15 -13.42 -5.43
C HIS A 51 -7.43 -13.37 -6.94
N GLY A 52 -6.50 -12.85 -7.74
CA GLY A 52 -6.60 -12.70 -9.18
C GLY A 52 -7.37 -11.45 -9.62
N ALA A 53 -7.22 -11.12 -10.91
CA ALA A 53 -7.85 -9.96 -11.54
C ALA A 53 -7.62 -8.63 -10.79
N GLY A 54 -6.48 -8.50 -10.11
CA GLY A 54 -6.09 -7.34 -9.29
C GLY A 54 -6.83 -7.18 -7.97
N ALA A 55 -7.55 -8.21 -7.51
CA ALA A 55 -7.98 -8.29 -6.12
C ALA A 55 -6.83 -8.85 -5.28
N VAL A 56 -6.22 -8.01 -4.46
CA VAL A 56 -5.09 -8.36 -3.59
C VAL A 56 -5.43 -7.90 -2.17
N SER A 57 -5.09 -8.70 -1.16
CA SER A 57 -5.29 -8.38 0.27
C SER A 57 -4.05 -8.66 1.08
#